data_AF-A0A165LKC7-F1
#
_entry.id   AF-A0A165LKC7-F1
#
_cell.length_a   1.000
_cell.length_b   1.000
_cell.length_c   1.000
_cell.angle_alpha   90.00
_cell.angle_beta   90.00
_cell.angle_gamma   90.00
#
_symmetry.space_group_name_H-M   'P 1'
#
loop_
_entity.id
_entity.type
_entity.pdbx_description
1 polymer ?
#
loop_
_entity_poly.entity_id
_entity_poly.type
_entity_poly.pdbx_seq_one_letter_code
_entity_poly.pdbx_strand_id
1 'polypeptide(L)'
;MLPKLSDDCISSVLALLDSQLSYRQIAKRTGLSIGVISKIRTEYRPDIENQPGGRPRVLTPADVRHAQRLICSGKADTATKVTSIL
;
A
#
# COMPACT_ATOMS: atom_id res chain seq x y z
N MET A 1 -19.58 -13.49 5.82
CA MET A 1 -20.01 -14.59 4.91
C MET A 1 -19.37 -14.41 3.55
N LEU A 2 -18.65 -15.43 3.09
CA LEU A 2 -18.07 -15.52 1.77
C LEU A 2 -19.18 -15.92 0.78
N PRO A 3 -19.31 -15.25 -0.39
CA PRO A 3 -20.32 -15.65 -1.37
C PRO A 3 -20.05 -17.07 -1.86
N LYS A 4 -21.10 -17.84 -2.19
CA LYS A 4 -20.94 -19.14 -2.85
C LYS A 4 -20.19 -18.93 -4.17
N LEU A 5 -18.93 -19.30 -4.17
CA LEU A 5 -18.04 -19.30 -5.32
C LEU A 5 -17.68 -20.75 -5.66
N SER A 6 -17.37 -21.00 -6.93
CA SER A 6 -16.74 -22.26 -7.33
C SER A 6 -15.36 -22.38 -6.68
N ASP A 7 -14.99 -23.58 -6.26
CA ASP A 7 -13.67 -23.89 -5.70
C ASP A 7 -12.54 -23.56 -6.69
N ASP A 8 -12.81 -23.65 -7.99
CA ASP A 8 -11.86 -23.27 -9.05
C ASP A 8 -11.57 -21.76 -9.05
N CYS A 9 -12.60 -20.95 -8.78
CA CYS A 9 -12.46 -19.50 -8.68
C CYS A 9 -11.65 -19.13 -7.43
N ILE A 10 -11.87 -19.81 -6.31
CA ILE A 10 -11.12 -19.59 -5.07
C ILE A 10 -9.64 -19.95 -5.30
N SER A 11 -9.38 -21.11 -5.88
CA SER A 11 -8.02 -21.59 -6.19
C SER A 11 -7.29 -20.63 -7.13
N SER A 12 -7.97 -20.11 -8.14
CA SER A 12 -7.42 -19.10 -9.06
C SER A 12 -7.05 -17.80 -8.34
N VAL A 13 -7.91 -17.32 -7.42
CA VAL A 13 -7.62 -16.13 -6.62
C VAL A 13 -6.42 -16.37 -5.70
N LEU A 14 -6.31 -17.54 -5.07
CA LEU A 14 -5.19 -17.88 -4.19
C LEU A 14 -3.87 -17.90 -4.97
N ALA A 15 -3.83 -18.52 -6.15
CA ALA A 15 -2.63 -18.51 -6.99
C ALA A 15 -2.20 -17.09 -7.40
N LEU A 16 -3.16 -16.19 -7.64
CA LEU A 16 -2.87 -14.79 -7.96
C LEU A 16 -2.39 -13.99 -6.74
N LEU A 17 -2.91 -14.29 -5.54
CA LEU A 17 -2.45 -13.71 -4.28
C LEU A 17 -1.02 -14.15 -3.95
N ASP A 18 -0.72 -15.44 -4.12
CA ASP A 18 0.61 -16.01 -3.90
C ASP A 18 1.63 -15.42 -4.90
N SER A 19 1.18 -14.99 -6.09
CA SER A 19 1.97 -14.26 -7.09
C SER A 19 2.15 -12.75 -6.78
N GLN A 20 1.78 -12.29 -5.58
CA GLN A 20 1.83 -10.89 -5.12
C GLN A 20 1.11 -9.87 -6.02
N LEU A 21 0.07 -10.28 -6.76
CA LEU A 21 -0.74 -9.34 -7.53
C LEU A 21 -1.61 -8.48 -6.60
N SER A 22 -1.74 -7.20 -6.95
CA SER A 22 -2.65 -6.29 -6.24
C SER A 22 -4.10 -6.70 -6.42
N TYR A 23 -4.96 -6.39 -5.45
CA TYR A 23 -6.40 -6.72 -5.53
C TYR A 23 -7.08 -6.11 -6.76
N ARG A 24 -6.61 -4.94 -7.23
CA ARG A 24 -7.12 -4.32 -8.47
C ARG A 24 -6.77 -5.16 -9.70
N GLN A 25 -5.56 -5.71 -9.77
CA GLN A 25 -5.16 -6.60 -10.86
C GLN A 25 -5.92 -7.92 -10.81
N ILE A 26 -6.10 -8.49 -9.61
CA ILE A 26 -6.89 -9.71 -9.42
C ILE A 26 -8.34 -9.47 -9.85
N ALA A 27 -8.98 -8.40 -9.38
CA ALA A 27 -10.34 -8.04 -9.77
C ALA A 27 -10.50 -7.87 -11.29
N LYS A 28 -9.51 -7.25 -11.95
CA LYS A 28 -9.51 -7.11 -13.41
C LYS A 28 -9.41 -8.46 -14.14
N ARG A 29 -8.70 -9.44 -13.57
CA ARG A 29 -8.52 -10.78 -14.17
C ARG A 29 -9.68 -11.73 -13.89
N THR A 30 -10.24 -11.69 -12.68
CA THR A 30 -11.27 -12.64 -12.24
C THR A 30 -12.69 -12.08 -12.35
N GLY A 31 -12.85 -10.76 -12.55
CA GLY A 31 -14.15 -10.09 -12.51
C GLY A 31 -14.77 -9.99 -11.11
N LEU A 32 -14.07 -10.47 -10.07
CA LEU A 32 -14.56 -10.43 -8.71
C LEU A 32 -14.37 -9.05 -8.10
N SER A 33 -15.29 -8.68 -7.20
CA SER A 33 -15.13 -7.44 -6.43
C SER A 33 -13.97 -7.56 -5.46
N ILE A 34 -13.33 -6.42 -5.18
CA ILE A 34 -12.20 -6.33 -4.23
C ILE A 34 -12.62 -6.85 -2.84
N GLY A 35 -13.87 -6.61 -2.42
CA GLY A 35 -14.38 -7.11 -1.15
C GLY A 35 -14.44 -8.64 -1.06
N VAL A 36 -14.72 -9.33 -2.19
CA VAL A 36 -14.71 -10.79 -2.25
C VAL A 36 -13.28 -11.33 -2.18
N ILE A 37 -12.36 -10.72 -2.94
CA ILE A 37 -10.93 -11.08 -2.90
C ILE A 37 -10.37 -10.90 -1.49
N SER A 38 -10.72 -9.79 -0.83
CA SER A 38 -10.30 -9.54 0.55
C SER A 38 -10.82 -10.60 1.52
N LYS A 39 -12.07 -11.05 1.38
CA LYS A 39 -12.62 -12.13 2.23
C LYS A 39 -11.90 -13.45 2.00
N ILE A 40 -11.66 -13.82 0.74
CA ILE A 40 -10.89 -15.02 0.37
C ILE A 40 -9.51 -14.97 1.00
N ARG A 41 -8.81 -13.83 0.90
CA ARG A 41 -7.50 -13.71 1.56
C ARG A 41 -7.60 -13.89 3.08
N THR A 42 -8.52 -13.20 3.75
CA THR A 42 -8.65 -13.29 5.21
C THR A 42 -8.96 -14.71 5.68
N GLU A 43 -9.70 -15.50 4.89
CA GLU A 43 -10.09 -16.87 5.26
C GLU A 43 -8.98 -17.90 4.99
N TYR A 44 -8.27 -17.79 3.87
CA TYR A 44 -7.31 -18.82 3.42
C TYR A 44 -5.83 -18.43 3.57
N ARG A 45 -5.53 -17.14 3.72
CA ARG A 45 -4.18 -16.56 3.75
C ARG A 45 -4.10 -15.36 4.71
N PRO A 46 -4.42 -15.54 6.00
CA PRO A 46 -4.38 -14.44 6.97
C PRO A 46 -2.97 -13.85 7.15
N ASP A 47 -1.93 -14.65 6.88
CA ASP A 47 -0.53 -14.29 7.10
C ASP A 47 0.07 -13.39 6.00
N ILE A 48 -0.63 -13.20 4.88
CA ILE A 48 -0.17 -12.31 3.82
C ILE A 48 -0.36 -10.86 4.28
N GLU A 49 0.76 -10.19 4.55
CA GLU A 49 0.77 -8.77 4.89
C GLU A 49 0.05 -7.93 3.82
N ASN A 50 -0.70 -6.93 4.29
CA ASN A 50 -1.27 -5.93 3.38
C ASN A 50 -0.13 -5.17 2.71
N GLN A 51 -0.23 -4.95 1.40
CA GLN A 51 0.61 -3.95 0.76
C GLN A 51 0.41 -2.60 1.46
N PRO A 52 1.49 -1.87 1.80
CA PRO A 52 1.39 -0.60 2.50
C PRO A 52 0.53 0.36 1.67
N GLY A 53 -0.57 0.79 2.27
CA GLY A 53 -1.43 1.79 1.67
C GLY A 53 -0.78 3.17 1.67
N GLY A 54 -1.27 4.05 0.80
CA GLY A 54 -0.89 5.46 0.78
C GLY A 54 0.17 5.81 -0.27
N ARG A 55 0.38 7.12 -0.45
CA ARG A 55 1.41 7.65 -1.34
C ARG A 55 2.77 7.50 -0.67
N PRO A 56 3.82 7.08 -1.39
CA PRO A 56 5.17 7.09 -0.85
C PRO A 56 5.51 8.50 -0.35
N ARG A 57 6.23 8.55 0.78
CA ARG A 57 6.63 9.81 1.39
C ARG A 57 7.59 10.53 0.45
N VAL A 58 7.33 11.81 0.19
CA VAL A 58 8.17 12.64 -0.69
C VAL A 58 9.53 12.91 -0.05
N LEU A 59 9.55 13.14 1.26
CA LEU A 59 10.76 13.44 2.02
C LEU A 59 11.35 12.17 2.62
N THR A 60 12.65 11.99 2.44
CA THR A 60 13.42 10.98 3.14
C THR A 60 13.62 11.39 4.61
N PRO A 61 13.96 10.46 5.51
CA PRO A 61 14.33 10.80 6.89
C PRO A 61 15.52 11.76 6.98
N ALA A 62 16.43 11.75 6.00
CA ALA A 62 17.54 12.67 5.93
C ALA A 62 17.06 14.11 5.66
N ASP A 63 16.15 14.28 4.70
CA ASP A 63 15.56 15.57 4.35
C ASP A 63 14.83 16.18 5.55
N VAL A 64 14.07 15.35 6.29
CA VAL A 64 13.38 15.80 7.50
C VAL A 64 14.37 16.30 8.56
N ARG A 65 15.48 15.58 8.79
CA ARG A 65 16.52 16.01 9.73
C ARG A 65 17.24 17.27 9.27
N HIS A 66 17.49 17.39 7.96
CA HIS A 66 18.11 18.58 7.39
C HIS A 66 17.21 19.81 7.55
N ALA A 67 15.92 19.67 7.23
CA ALA A 67 14.89 20.69 7.44
C ALA A 67 14.86 21.18 8.89
N GLN A 68 14.83 20.25 9.85
CA GLN A 68 14.86 20.56 11.28
C GLN A 68 16.11 21.35 11.67
N ARG A 69 17.30 20.98 11.18
CA ARG A 69 18.54 21.71 11.45
C ARG A 69 18.52 23.13 10.89
N LEU A 70 17.99 23.32 9.68
CA LEU A 70 17.88 24.65 9.07
C LEU A 70 16.99 25.58 9.90
N ILE A 71 15.87 25.06 10.42
CA ILE A 71 14.97 25.80 11.31
C ILE A 71 15.63 26.10 12.65
N CYS A 72 16.19 25.09 13.32
CA CYS A 72 16.82 25.26 14.64
C CYS A 72 18.06 26.17 14.61
N SER A 73 18.77 26.24 13.49
CA SER A 73 19.93 27.12 13.32
C SER A 73 19.58 28.54 12.86
N GLY A 74 18.29 28.86 12.67
CA GLY A 74 17.83 30.15 12.15
C GLY A 74 18.23 30.42 10.70
N LYS A 75 18.64 29.39 9.96
CA LYS A 75 18.97 29.50 8.52
C LYS A 75 17.71 29.55 7.65
N ALA A 76 16.60 29.04 8.14
CA ALA A 76 15.31 29.12 7.48
C ALA A 76 14.15 29.19 8.48
N ASP A 77 13.41 30.30 8.45
CA ASP A 77 12.31 30.55 9.39
C ASP A 77 10.93 30.20 8.80
N THR A 78 10.88 29.96 7.48
CA THR A 78 9.66 29.63 6.76
C THR A 78 9.80 28.32 6.01
N ALA A 79 8.68 27.59 5.88
CA ALA A 79 8.63 26.34 5.11
C ALA A 79 9.10 26.54 3.66
N THR A 80 8.77 27.68 3.03
CA THR A 80 9.22 28.01 1.67
C THR A 80 10.73 28.13 1.54
N LYS A 81 11.40 28.77 2.51
CA LYS A 81 12.87 28.83 2.56
C LYS A 81 13.49 27.46 2.77
N VAL A 82 12.92 26.66 3.67
CA VAL A 82 13.37 25.27 3.90
C VAL A 82 13.29 24.45 2.61
N THR A 83 12.17 24.53 1.88
CA THR A 83 12.00 23.81 0.61
C THR A 83 12.97 24.27 -0.49
N SER A 84 13.41 25.54 -0.50
CA SER A 84 14.42 25.99 -1.47
C SER A 84 15.83 25.46 -1.20
N ILE A 85 16.10 24.96 0.02
CA ILE A 85 17.42 24.50 0.46
C ILE A 85 17.51 22.96 0.50
N LEU A 86 16.37 22.29 0.67
CA LEU A 86 16.22 20.83 0.57
C LEU A 86 16.29 20.35 -0.89
#